data_AF-A0A0D6TRK7-F1
#
_entry.id   AF-A0A0D6TRK7-F1
#
_cell.length_a   1.000
_cell.length_b   1.000
_cell.length_c   1.000
_cell.angle_alpha   90.00
_cell.angle_beta   90.00
_cell.angle_gamma   90.00
#
_symmetry.space_group_name_H-M   'P 1'
#
loop_
_entity.id
_entity.type
_entity.pdbx_description
1 polymer ?
#
loop_
_entity_poly.entity_id
_entity_poly.type
_entity_poly.pdbx_seq_one_letter_code
_entity_poly.pdbx_strand_id
1 'polypeptide(L)'
;MENLIRFIKFPITFNIERLQKDVQKILSKKWINHYNTNDYTGNWSSISLYSEGGKSENINAYNKGTEKVTYTEIIESCDYFKEIIDQFLFEKTTVRLLRLAVGAEIKPHVDNCLGYEDNCFRIHIPIITNKDVIFILDNQRLIMNEGECWYINANFTHSVVNHGKEDRIHLVIDGIRNEWTDELFFKEANEQQFLKPEKKMSDNEKELIIEELKRMNSNTANELISKIQNK
;
A
#
# COMPACT_ATOMS: atom_id res chain seq x y z
N MET A 1 -6.19 5.86 17.14
CA MET A 1 -5.15 5.30 16.25
C MET A 1 -4.12 4.46 17.01
N GLU A 2 -3.91 4.66 18.31
CA GLU A 2 -2.89 3.94 19.08
C GLU A 2 -3.00 2.40 19.04
N ASN A 3 -4.22 1.85 18.94
CA ASN A 3 -4.44 0.40 18.89
C ASN A 3 -4.29 -0.21 17.48
N LEU A 4 -4.23 0.61 16.42
CA LEU A 4 -4.13 0.08 15.07
C LEU A 4 -2.77 -0.62 14.89
N ILE A 5 -2.79 -1.75 14.20
CA ILE A 5 -1.55 -2.43 13.85
C ILE A 5 -0.78 -1.61 12.80
N ARG A 6 0.54 -1.55 12.97
CA ARG A 6 1.43 -0.81 12.07
C ARG A 6 1.92 -1.70 10.95
N PHE A 7 2.35 -2.91 11.26
CA PHE A 7 2.88 -3.84 10.27
C PHE A 7 2.67 -5.28 10.72
N ILE A 8 2.72 -6.19 9.76
CA ILE A 8 2.75 -7.64 9.99
C ILE A 8 3.86 -8.21 9.13
N LYS A 9 4.68 -9.08 9.70
CA LYS A 9 5.52 -10.00 8.93
C LYS A 9 4.80 -11.34 8.91
N PHE A 10 4.21 -11.69 7.77
CA PHE A 10 3.49 -12.95 7.66
C PHE A 10 4.48 -14.13 7.72
N PRO A 11 4.06 -15.30 8.23
CA PRO A 11 4.84 -16.54 8.20
C PRO A 11 4.83 -17.17 6.80
N ILE A 12 4.99 -16.35 5.77
CA ILE A 12 5.03 -16.73 4.35
C ILE A 12 6.36 -16.26 3.79
N THR A 13 7.07 -17.18 3.14
CA THR A 13 8.35 -16.89 2.49
C THR A 13 8.34 -17.38 1.05
N PHE A 14 8.97 -16.62 0.17
CA PHE A 14 9.10 -16.91 -1.25
C PHE A 14 10.55 -17.26 -1.61
N ASN A 15 10.73 -18.01 -2.69
CA ASN A 15 12.03 -18.42 -3.18
C ASN A 15 12.78 -17.21 -3.79
N ILE A 16 13.85 -16.79 -3.13
CA ILE A 16 14.63 -15.59 -3.48
C ILE A 16 15.20 -15.70 -4.90
N GLU A 17 15.81 -16.83 -5.25
CA GLU A 17 16.43 -17.03 -6.58
C GLU A 17 15.41 -16.91 -7.71
N ARG A 18 14.20 -17.48 -7.53
CA ARG A 18 13.11 -17.38 -8.51
C ARG A 18 12.58 -15.95 -8.63
N LEU A 19 12.46 -15.21 -7.51
CA LEU A 19 12.07 -13.81 -7.51
C LEU A 19 13.06 -12.96 -8.31
N GLN A 20 14.35 -13.10 -7.98
CA GLN A 20 15.42 -12.36 -8.64
C GLN A 20 15.53 -12.73 -10.11
N LYS A 21 15.35 -14.02 -10.47
CA LYS A 21 15.32 -14.47 -11.87
C LYS A 21 14.24 -13.77 -12.68
N ASP A 22 13.04 -13.59 -12.13
CA ASP A 22 11.98 -12.85 -12.83
C ASP A 22 12.27 -11.34 -12.92
N VAL A 23 12.84 -10.72 -11.87
CA VAL A 23 13.33 -9.33 -11.97
C VAL A 23 14.32 -9.16 -13.12
N GLN A 24 15.31 -10.05 -13.24
CA GLN A 24 16.36 -9.96 -14.26
C GLN A 24 15.79 -9.92 -15.69
N LYS A 25 14.70 -10.64 -15.95
CA LYS A 25 14.05 -10.66 -17.29
C LYS A 25 13.46 -9.31 -17.70
N ILE A 26 13.17 -8.44 -16.73
CA ILE A 26 12.43 -7.20 -16.94
C ILE A 26 13.22 -5.93 -16.57
N LEU A 27 14.47 -6.07 -16.10
CA LEU A 27 15.34 -4.92 -15.82
C LEU A 27 15.59 -4.05 -17.06
N SER A 28 15.66 -4.66 -18.25
CA SER A 28 15.85 -3.95 -19.52
C SER A 28 14.58 -3.34 -20.11
N LYS A 29 13.41 -3.60 -19.49
CA LYS A 29 12.13 -3.01 -19.90
C LYS A 29 12.05 -1.55 -19.44
N LYS A 30 11.00 -0.86 -19.88
CA LYS A 30 10.80 0.54 -19.52
C LYS A 30 10.21 0.64 -18.10
N TRP A 31 11.02 1.15 -17.17
CA TRP A 31 10.57 1.53 -15.83
C TRP A 31 10.14 3.00 -15.85
N ILE A 32 8.98 3.29 -15.29
CA ILE A 32 8.41 4.64 -15.25
C ILE A 32 8.79 5.31 -13.94
N ASN A 33 9.28 6.54 -13.98
CA ASN A 33 9.57 7.31 -12.77
C ASN A 33 8.28 7.54 -11.98
N HIS A 34 8.38 7.46 -10.65
CA HIS A 34 7.23 7.64 -9.78
C HIS A 34 6.66 9.06 -9.91
N TYR A 35 5.33 9.18 -9.91
CA TYR A 35 4.64 10.46 -10.17
C TYR A 35 4.67 11.43 -8.98
N ASN A 36 4.90 10.94 -7.76
CA ASN A 36 5.02 11.75 -6.53
C ASN A 36 6.39 12.43 -6.43
N THR A 37 6.75 13.27 -7.39
CA THR A 37 8.09 13.89 -7.49
C THR A 37 8.49 14.78 -6.31
N ASN A 38 7.52 15.25 -5.51
CA ASN A 38 7.80 16.02 -4.29
C ASN A 38 8.24 15.15 -3.11
N ASP A 39 7.85 13.88 -3.12
CA ASP A 39 7.97 12.96 -1.98
C ASP A 39 9.26 12.13 -2.05
N TYR A 40 10.13 12.35 -3.03
CA TYR A 40 11.40 11.64 -3.10
C TYR A 40 12.56 12.49 -3.64
N THR A 41 13.79 12.03 -3.40
CA THR A 41 15.02 12.49 -4.05
C THR A 41 15.74 11.30 -4.67
N GLY A 42 16.58 11.54 -5.67
CA GLY A 42 17.21 10.46 -6.45
C GLY A 42 16.24 9.83 -7.46
N ASN A 43 16.38 8.52 -7.73
CA ASN A 43 15.55 7.80 -8.69
C ASN A 43 14.64 6.78 -7.99
N TRP A 44 13.33 7.00 -8.09
CA TRP A 44 12.29 6.05 -7.70
C TRP A 44 11.45 5.73 -8.94
N SER A 45 11.41 4.47 -9.32
CA SER A 45 10.75 4.00 -10.54
C SER A 45 9.90 2.77 -10.30
N SER A 46 8.88 2.56 -11.14
CA SER A 46 7.92 1.48 -11.03
C SER A 46 7.69 0.81 -12.38
N ILE A 47 7.30 -0.46 -12.33
CA ILE A 47 6.80 -1.20 -13.48
C ILE A 47 5.64 -2.08 -13.04
N SER A 48 4.51 -1.99 -13.72
CA SER A 48 3.29 -2.69 -13.34
C SER A 48 3.27 -4.11 -13.90
N LEU A 49 2.78 -5.05 -13.10
CA LEU A 49 2.52 -6.44 -13.45
C LEU A 49 1.02 -6.70 -13.62
N TYR A 50 0.19 -5.97 -12.88
CA TYR A 50 -1.27 -6.01 -12.93
C TYR A 50 -1.81 -4.58 -12.79
N SER A 51 -2.52 -4.09 -13.80
CA SER A 51 -2.99 -2.70 -13.86
C SER A 51 -4.29 -2.57 -14.65
N GLU A 52 -4.97 -1.45 -14.48
CA GLU A 52 -6.02 -1.02 -15.41
C GLU A 52 -5.46 -0.96 -16.85
N GLY A 53 -6.20 -1.54 -17.80
CA GLY A 53 -5.83 -1.61 -19.21
C GLY A 53 -4.68 -2.57 -19.55
N GLY A 54 -4.10 -3.27 -18.55
CA GLY A 54 -3.05 -4.26 -18.76
C GLY A 54 -1.79 -3.70 -19.41
N LYS A 55 -1.32 -2.52 -18.99
CA LYS A 55 -0.10 -1.86 -19.49
C LYS A 55 0.93 -1.70 -18.39
N SER A 56 2.15 -2.20 -18.61
CA SER A 56 3.22 -2.10 -17.62
C SER A 56 3.64 -0.66 -17.26
N GLU A 57 3.38 0.28 -18.16
CA GLU A 57 3.64 1.70 -17.93
C GLU A 57 2.59 2.38 -17.04
N ASN A 58 1.43 1.75 -16.83
CA ASN A 58 0.37 2.29 -15.97
C ASN A 58 0.70 1.99 -14.50
N ILE A 59 1.45 2.91 -13.88
CA ILE A 59 1.93 2.78 -12.49
C ILE A 59 0.98 3.38 -11.44
N ASN A 60 -0.21 3.83 -11.83
CA ASN A 60 -1.16 4.49 -10.94
C ASN A 60 -1.54 3.57 -9.78
N ALA A 61 -1.55 4.10 -8.55
CA ALA A 61 -1.96 3.36 -7.36
C ALA A 61 -3.49 3.20 -7.22
N TYR A 62 -4.25 4.00 -7.96
CA TYR A 62 -5.71 4.00 -7.96
C TYR A 62 -6.21 3.93 -9.39
N ASN A 63 -7.11 2.99 -9.66
CA ASN A 63 -7.77 2.86 -10.96
C ASN A 63 -8.86 3.93 -11.02
N LYS A 64 -8.76 4.83 -12.01
CA LYS A 64 -9.71 5.95 -12.21
C LYS A 64 -10.64 5.71 -13.39
N GLY A 65 -10.36 4.71 -14.20
CA GLY A 65 -11.08 4.46 -15.44
C GLY A 65 -12.21 3.45 -15.32
N THR A 66 -12.76 3.14 -16.49
CA THR A 66 -13.81 2.15 -16.71
C THR A 66 -13.25 0.82 -17.22
N GLU A 67 -11.93 0.72 -17.36
CA GLU A 67 -11.29 -0.44 -17.99
C GLU A 67 -11.01 -1.54 -16.95
N LYS A 68 -10.94 -2.78 -17.43
CA LYS A 68 -10.69 -3.92 -16.57
C LYS A 68 -9.23 -3.89 -16.07
N VAL A 69 -9.05 -4.15 -14.77
CA VAL A 69 -7.74 -4.44 -14.20
C VAL A 69 -7.33 -5.86 -14.58
N THR A 70 -6.15 -6.02 -15.15
CA THR A 70 -5.66 -7.32 -15.63
C THR A 70 -4.13 -7.35 -15.62
N TYR A 71 -3.58 -8.54 -15.83
CA TYR A 71 -2.16 -8.72 -16.06
C TYR A 71 -1.66 -7.87 -17.23
N THR A 72 -0.48 -7.30 -17.06
CA THR A 72 0.23 -6.56 -18.10
C THR A 72 1.01 -7.50 -19.00
N GLU A 73 1.47 -7.00 -20.16
CA GLU A 73 2.28 -7.73 -21.11
C GLU A 73 3.60 -8.27 -20.52
N ILE A 74 4.07 -7.71 -19.40
CA ILE A 74 5.33 -8.11 -18.78
C ILE A 74 5.21 -9.46 -18.06
N ILE A 75 4.01 -9.80 -17.56
CA ILE A 75 3.81 -11.04 -16.80
C ILE A 75 4.13 -12.27 -17.62
N GLU A 76 4.00 -12.21 -18.95
CA GLU A 76 4.24 -13.33 -19.87
C GLU A 76 5.68 -13.88 -19.78
N SER A 77 6.60 -13.07 -19.28
CA SER A 77 7.98 -13.48 -19.04
C SER A 77 8.27 -13.88 -17.59
N CYS A 78 7.35 -13.66 -16.66
CA CYS A 78 7.57 -13.74 -15.20
C CYS A 78 6.66 -14.77 -14.53
N ASP A 79 6.95 -16.06 -14.75
CA ASP A 79 6.14 -17.16 -14.25
C ASP A 79 6.01 -17.19 -12.72
N TYR A 80 7.08 -16.84 -11.99
CA TYR A 80 7.05 -16.90 -10.53
C TYR A 80 6.29 -15.73 -9.91
N PHE A 81 6.40 -14.53 -10.49
CA PHE A 81 5.51 -13.44 -10.08
C PHE A 81 4.05 -13.79 -10.34
N LYS A 82 3.74 -14.40 -11.47
CA LYS A 82 2.37 -14.85 -11.75
C LYS A 82 1.90 -15.87 -10.71
N GLU A 83 2.72 -16.87 -10.41
CA GLU A 83 2.45 -17.88 -9.37
C GLU A 83 2.14 -17.22 -8.02
N ILE A 84 2.96 -16.26 -7.58
CA ILE A 84 2.75 -15.53 -6.31
C ILE A 84 1.45 -14.73 -6.32
N ILE A 85 1.18 -14.00 -7.40
CA ILE A 85 -0.02 -13.16 -7.50
C ILE A 85 -1.30 -14.03 -7.46
N ASP A 86 -1.27 -15.18 -8.13
CA ASP A 86 -2.40 -16.11 -8.16
C ASP A 86 -2.61 -16.85 -6.82
N GLN A 87 -1.58 -16.98 -5.98
CA GLN A 87 -1.70 -17.60 -4.64
C GLN A 87 -2.55 -16.77 -3.66
N PHE A 88 -2.57 -15.45 -3.81
CA PHE A 88 -3.36 -14.57 -2.94
C PHE A 88 -4.83 -14.58 -3.37
N LEU A 89 -5.77 -14.98 -2.50
CA LEU A 89 -7.18 -15.16 -2.89
C LEU A 89 -8.06 -13.93 -2.60
N PHE A 90 -7.56 -12.75 -2.94
CA PHE A 90 -8.30 -11.49 -2.86
C PHE A 90 -8.30 -10.74 -4.19
N GLU A 91 -9.20 -9.75 -4.30
CA GLU A 91 -9.25 -8.85 -5.44
C GLU A 91 -8.06 -7.88 -5.39
N LYS A 92 -7.18 -7.96 -6.39
CA LYS A 92 -6.02 -7.06 -6.52
C LYS A 92 -6.44 -5.82 -7.29
N THR A 93 -6.14 -4.66 -6.73
CA THR A 93 -6.37 -3.38 -7.41
C THR A 93 -5.16 -3.01 -8.28
N THR A 94 -3.94 -3.26 -7.79
CA THR A 94 -2.70 -3.09 -8.56
C THR A 94 -1.64 -4.10 -8.10
N VAL A 95 -0.75 -4.49 -9.02
CA VAL A 95 0.50 -5.20 -8.68
C VAL A 95 1.64 -4.59 -9.46
N ARG A 96 2.73 -4.24 -8.78
CA ARG A 96 3.88 -3.55 -9.36
C ARG A 96 5.18 -3.84 -8.63
N LEU A 97 6.29 -3.63 -9.32
CA LEU A 97 7.60 -3.57 -8.71
C LEU A 97 7.98 -2.12 -8.48
N LEU A 98 8.43 -1.80 -7.26
CA LEU A 98 8.96 -0.48 -6.91
C LEU A 98 10.46 -0.58 -6.71
N ARG A 99 11.21 0.14 -7.55
CA ARG A 99 12.67 0.26 -7.49
C ARG A 99 13.08 1.60 -6.93
N LEU A 100 13.77 1.58 -5.79
CA LEU A 100 14.43 2.75 -5.20
C LEU A 100 15.93 2.63 -5.44
N ALA A 101 16.47 3.51 -6.28
CA ALA A 101 17.87 3.44 -6.68
C ALA A 101 18.83 3.70 -5.51
N VAL A 102 20.09 3.31 -5.68
CA VAL A 102 21.17 3.67 -4.75
C VAL A 102 21.19 5.19 -4.48
N GLY A 103 21.22 5.56 -3.20
CA GLY A 103 21.27 6.95 -2.76
C GLY A 103 19.93 7.70 -2.84
N ALA A 104 18.86 7.06 -3.30
CA ALA A 104 17.54 7.66 -3.35
C ALA A 104 16.81 7.57 -1.99
N GLU A 105 15.91 8.52 -1.77
CA GLU A 105 15.11 8.66 -0.57
C GLU A 105 13.66 8.91 -0.94
N ILE A 106 12.74 8.20 -0.30
CA ILE A 106 11.32 8.54 -0.20
C ILE A 106 11.13 9.22 1.15
N LYS A 107 10.76 10.51 1.12
CA LYS A 107 10.59 11.37 2.28
C LYS A 107 9.42 10.89 3.16
N PRO A 108 9.38 11.28 4.45
CA PRO A 108 8.25 11.00 5.33
C PRO A 108 6.92 11.49 4.73
N HIS A 109 6.00 10.56 4.51
CA HIS A 109 4.65 10.83 3.99
C HIS A 109 3.64 9.83 4.56
N VAL A 110 2.36 10.08 4.31
CA VAL A 110 1.26 9.14 4.55
C VAL A 110 0.58 8.85 3.22
N ASP A 111 0.20 7.59 3.01
CA ASP A 111 -0.74 7.25 1.95
C ASP A 111 -2.15 7.34 2.52
N ASN A 112 -3.13 7.71 1.68
CA ASN A 112 -4.52 7.75 2.10
C ASN A 112 -5.22 6.43 1.73
N CYS A 113 -5.97 5.87 2.68
CA CYS A 113 -6.80 4.69 2.47
C CYS A 113 -5.99 3.47 2.00
N LEU A 114 -5.00 3.07 2.79
CA LEU A 114 -4.24 1.81 2.59
C LEU A 114 -4.03 1.04 3.90
N GLY A 115 -4.76 1.41 4.96
CA GLY A 115 -4.86 0.63 6.18
C GLY A 115 -5.91 -0.48 6.02
N TYR A 116 -5.69 -1.63 6.65
CA TYR A 116 -6.62 -2.76 6.59
C TYR A 116 -8.01 -2.39 7.16
N GLU A 117 -8.03 -1.41 8.07
CA GLU A 117 -9.23 -0.75 8.61
C GLU A 117 -10.03 0.07 7.60
N ASP A 118 -9.46 0.37 6.43
CA ASP A 118 -10.13 1.05 5.31
C ASP A 118 -10.69 0.08 4.27
N ASN A 119 -10.67 -1.23 4.55
CA ASN A 119 -11.06 -2.32 3.64
C ASN A 119 -10.13 -2.49 2.42
N CYS A 120 -8.91 -1.99 2.50
CA CYS A 120 -7.86 -2.15 1.50
C CYS A 120 -6.52 -2.31 2.20
N PHE A 121 -5.50 -2.79 1.49
CA PHE A 121 -4.18 -2.97 2.08
C PHE A 121 -3.10 -3.10 1.01
N ARG A 122 -1.85 -2.97 1.45
CA ARG A 122 -0.65 -3.15 0.64
C ARG A 122 0.24 -4.22 1.24
N ILE A 123 0.56 -5.22 0.43
CA ILE A 123 1.59 -6.22 0.73
C ILE A 123 2.90 -5.82 0.05
N HIS A 124 4.01 -5.98 0.76
CA HIS A 124 5.37 -5.86 0.25
C HIS A 124 6.10 -7.20 0.34
N ILE A 125 6.73 -7.60 -0.76
CA ILE A 125 7.66 -8.72 -0.83
C ILE A 125 9.01 -8.19 -1.30
N PRO A 126 10.02 -8.06 -0.41
CA PRO A 126 11.36 -7.64 -0.82
C PRO A 126 12.00 -8.66 -1.75
N ILE A 127 12.55 -8.21 -2.87
CA ILE A 127 13.22 -9.09 -3.86
C ILE A 127 14.71 -8.82 -3.91
N ILE A 128 15.07 -7.54 -3.94
CA ILE A 128 16.44 -7.06 -3.79
C ILE A 128 16.40 -5.99 -2.71
N THR A 129 17.19 -6.17 -1.65
CA THR A 129 17.30 -5.23 -0.55
C THR A 129 18.66 -5.39 0.12
N ASN A 130 19.04 -4.47 0.99
CA ASN A 130 20.32 -4.52 1.68
C ASN A 130 20.21 -3.94 3.09
N LYS A 131 21.20 -4.22 3.94
CA LYS A 131 21.24 -3.78 5.34
C LYS A 131 21.27 -2.25 5.53
N ASP A 132 21.66 -1.53 4.49
CA ASP A 132 21.78 -0.07 4.48
C ASP A 132 20.49 0.60 3.97
N VAL A 133 19.46 -0.18 3.63
CA VAL A 133 18.09 0.32 3.50
C VAL A 133 17.51 0.62 4.88
N ILE A 134 16.94 1.81 5.01
CA ILE A 134 16.26 2.28 6.22
C ILE A 134 14.81 2.53 5.87
N PHE A 135 13.93 1.59 6.22
CA PHE A 135 12.49 1.77 6.16
C PHE A 135 12.01 2.19 7.55
N ILE A 136 11.41 3.38 7.68
CA ILE A 136 10.77 3.84 8.92
C ILE A 136 9.26 3.83 8.74
N LEU A 137 8.53 3.31 9.72
CA LEU A 137 7.07 3.33 9.82
C LEU A 137 6.69 3.69 11.25
N ASP A 138 5.92 4.77 11.44
CA ASP A 138 5.47 5.25 12.76
C ASP A 138 6.64 5.35 13.77
N ASN A 139 7.74 5.97 13.35
CA ASN A 139 9.01 6.11 14.09
C ASN A 139 9.75 4.80 14.41
N GLN A 140 9.32 3.66 13.88
CA GLN A 140 9.98 2.37 14.03
C GLN A 140 10.71 1.97 12.75
N ARG A 141 11.98 1.54 12.87
CA ARG A 141 12.71 0.94 11.75
C ARG A 141 12.22 -0.49 11.49
N LEU A 142 11.85 -0.77 10.25
CA LEU A 142 11.54 -2.11 9.76
C LEU A 142 12.73 -2.69 9.00
N ILE A 143 13.04 -3.96 9.25
CA ILE A 143 14.06 -4.73 8.53
C ILE A 143 13.31 -5.80 7.74
N MET A 144 13.17 -5.59 6.44
CA MET A 144 12.46 -6.49 5.54
C MET A 144 13.49 -7.20 4.67
N ASN A 145 13.67 -8.51 4.87
CA ASN A 145 14.63 -9.32 4.12
C ASN A 145 14.02 -9.90 2.84
N GLU A 146 14.87 -10.30 1.92
CA GLU A 146 14.47 -10.90 0.65
C GLU A 146 13.57 -12.13 0.85
N GLY A 147 12.52 -12.23 0.02
CA GLY A 147 11.56 -13.32 0.05
C GLY A 147 10.54 -13.27 1.19
N GLU A 148 10.66 -12.35 2.16
CA GLU A 148 9.66 -12.19 3.22
C GLU A 148 8.37 -11.55 2.71
N CYS A 149 7.25 -11.78 3.41
CA CYS A 149 5.95 -11.17 3.09
C CYS A 149 5.51 -10.24 4.21
N TRP A 150 5.22 -8.98 3.88
CA TRP A 150 4.93 -7.95 4.85
C TRP A 150 3.68 -7.16 4.50
N TYR A 151 2.87 -6.86 5.50
CA TYR A 151 1.90 -5.76 5.45
C TYR A 151 2.47 -4.55 6.20
N ILE A 152 2.22 -3.36 5.66
CA ILE A 152 2.42 -2.09 6.37
C ILE A 152 1.13 -1.28 6.31
N ASN A 153 0.79 -0.60 7.40
CA ASN A 153 -0.29 0.36 7.45
C ASN A 153 0.22 1.72 6.98
N ALA A 154 0.07 1.99 5.68
CA ALA A 154 0.57 3.20 5.06
C ALA A 154 -0.22 4.47 5.43
N ASN A 155 -1.29 4.36 6.24
CA ASN A 155 -1.94 5.51 6.88
C ASN A 155 -1.04 6.18 7.94
N PHE A 156 -0.02 5.47 8.42
CA PHE A 156 0.99 6.03 9.31
C PHE A 156 2.16 6.60 8.52
N THR A 157 2.83 7.60 9.11
CA THR A 157 3.98 8.23 8.48
C THR A 157 5.07 7.19 8.24
N HIS A 158 5.55 7.14 6.99
CA HIS A 158 6.60 6.24 6.59
C HIS A 158 7.57 6.88 5.60
N SER A 159 8.79 6.37 5.58
CA SER A 159 9.88 6.85 4.73
C SER A 159 10.84 5.71 4.42
N VAL A 160 11.56 5.82 3.31
CA VAL A 160 12.55 4.82 2.90
C VAL A 160 13.78 5.52 2.36
N VAL A 161 14.97 5.17 2.87
CA VAL A 161 16.25 5.63 2.30
C VAL A 161 17.08 4.43 1.91
N ASN A 162 17.70 4.45 0.72
CA ASN A 162 18.63 3.42 0.27
C ASN A 162 20.08 3.96 0.32
N HIS A 163 20.79 3.73 1.41
CA HIS A 163 22.21 4.08 1.55
C HIS A 163 23.16 2.96 1.07
N GLY A 164 22.63 1.89 0.48
CA GLY A 164 23.40 0.73 0.05
C GLY A 164 24.21 0.96 -1.22
N LYS A 165 24.66 -0.14 -1.81
CA LYS A 165 25.41 -0.16 -3.07
C LYS A 165 24.64 -0.78 -4.24
N GLU A 166 23.41 -1.20 -3.98
CA GLU A 166 22.52 -1.79 -4.96
C GLU A 166 21.11 -1.22 -4.82
N ASP A 167 20.35 -1.27 -5.91
CA ASP A 167 18.97 -0.80 -5.94
C ASP A 167 18.09 -1.69 -5.07
N ARG A 168 17.12 -1.09 -4.37
CA ARG A 168 16.11 -1.81 -3.60
C ARG A 168 14.89 -2.05 -4.49
N ILE A 169 14.46 -3.29 -4.65
CA ILE A 169 13.28 -3.67 -5.46
C ILE A 169 12.34 -4.53 -4.61
N HIS A 170 11.10 -4.05 -4.44
CA HIS A 170 10.02 -4.82 -3.80
C HIS A 170 8.89 -5.05 -4.78
N LEU A 171 8.29 -6.24 -4.74
CA LEU A 171 6.97 -6.51 -5.29
C LEU A 171 5.93 -5.97 -4.31
N VAL A 172 5.00 -5.20 -4.85
CA VAL A 172 3.93 -4.52 -4.10
C VAL A 172 2.59 -4.93 -4.69
N ILE A 173 1.71 -5.42 -3.83
CA ILE A 173 0.37 -5.90 -4.18
C ILE A 173 -0.64 -5.11 -3.36
N ASP A 174 -1.45 -4.30 -4.03
CA ASP A 174 -2.57 -3.58 -3.42
C ASP A 174 -3.85 -4.40 -3.63
N GLY A 175 -4.65 -4.54 -2.57
CA GLY A 175 -5.82 -5.43 -2.56
C GLY A 175 -6.98 -4.90 -1.75
N ILE A 176 -8.15 -5.50 -1.98
CA ILE A 176 -9.37 -5.26 -1.22
C ILE A 176 -9.53 -6.36 -0.17
N ARG A 177 -9.90 -5.96 1.05
CA ARG A 177 -10.19 -6.86 2.16
C ARG A 177 -11.37 -7.78 1.84
N ASN A 178 -11.21 -9.06 2.13
CA ASN A 178 -12.25 -10.10 2.08
C ASN A 178 -12.06 -11.14 3.19
N GLU A 179 -12.96 -12.12 3.26
CA GLU A 179 -12.93 -13.20 4.27
C GLU A 179 -11.59 -13.97 4.28
N TRP A 180 -11.02 -14.26 3.11
CA TRP A 180 -9.72 -14.94 3.03
C TRP A 180 -8.59 -14.12 3.64
N THR A 181 -8.59 -12.80 3.40
CA THR A 181 -7.59 -11.91 4.03
C THR A 181 -7.85 -11.78 5.53
N ASP A 182 -9.10 -11.81 6.00
CA ASP A 182 -9.41 -11.75 7.43
C ASP A 182 -8.76 -12.94 8.14
N GLU A 183 -8.90 -14.14 7.59
CA GLU A 183 -8.24 -15.33 8.13
C GLU A 183 -6.71 -15.23 8.15
N LEU A 184 -6.11 -14.56 7.15
CA LEU A 184 -4.67 -14.35 7.08
C LEU A 184 -4.20 -13.33 8.13
N PHE A 185 -4.88 -12.19 8.24
CA PHE A 185 -4.48 -11.08 9.10
C PHE A 185 -4.78 -11.37 10.58
N PHE A 186 -5.91 -12.00 10.88
CA PHE A 186 -6.35 -12.27 12.26
C PHE A 186 -5.57 -13.40 12.94
N LYS A 187 -4.84 -14.21 12.17
CA LYS A 187 -3.86 -15.14 12.73
C LYS A 187 -2.66 -14.43 13.34
N GLU A 188 -2.32 -13.25 12.82
CA GLU A 188 -1.10 -12.53 13.21
C GLU A 188 -1.36 -11.40 14.21
N ALA A 189 -2.62 -10.95 14.34
CA ALA A 189 -2.98 -9.86 15.25
C ALA A 189 -4.45 -9.91 15.67
N ASN A 190 -4.78 -9.21 16.76
CA ASN A 190 -6.15 -9.17 17.26
C ASN A 190 -7.05 -8.35 16.31
N GLU A 191 -8.26 -8.84 16.04
CA GLU A 191 -9.26 -8.18 15.16
C GLU A 191 -9.50 -6.71 15.50
N GLN A 192 -9.48 -6.36 16.80
CA GLN A 192 -9.68 -4.99 17.29
C GLN A 192 -8.61 -4.01 16.83
N GLN A 193 -7.44 -4.50 16.39
CA GLN A 193 -6.34 -3.69 15.85
C GLN A 193 -6.55 -3.32 14.37
N PHE A 194 -7.62 -3.83 13.76
CA PHE A 194 -8.03 -3.53 12.39
C PHE A 194 -9.36 -2.78 12.31
N LEU A 195 -9.93 -2.41 13.46
CA LEU A 195 -11.15 -1.62 13.49
C LEU A 195 -10.80 -0.15 13.41
N LYS A 196 -11.37 0.52 12.40
CA LYS A 196 -11.23 1.96 12.25
C LYS A 196 -11.79 2.62 13.53
N PRO A 197 -10.98 3.43 14.25
CA PRO A 197 -11.47 4.09 15.44
C PRO A 197 -12.67 4.95 15.06
N GLU A 198 -13.80 4.76 15.75
CA GLU A 198 -14.91 5.70 15.59
C GLU A 198 -14.40 7.09 16.00
N LYS A 199 -14.52 8.04 15.06
CA LYS A 199 -14.20 9.43 15.35
C LYS A 199 -15.29 9.97 16.28
N LYS A 200 -15.09 9.85 17.59
CA LYS A 200 -15.93 10.54 18.58
C LYS A 200 -15.67 12.03 18.44
N MET A 201 -16.59 12.74 17.80
CA MET A 201 -16.61 14.19 17.82
C MET A 201 -16.80 14.64 19.27
N SER A 202 -15.96 15.55 19.74
CA SER A 202 -16.21 16.26 20.98
C SER A 202 -17.52 17.07 20.89
N ASP A 203 -18.14 17.36 22.02
CA ASP A 203 -19.38 18.15 22.04
C ASP A 203 -19.18 19.52 21.40
N ASN A 204 -18.01 20.13 21.58
CA ASN A 204 -17.64 21.40 20.93
C ASN A 204 -17.53 21.28 19.40
N GLU A 205 -16.97 20.18 18.88
CA GLU A 205 -16.93 19.94 17.43
C GLU A 205 -18.34 19.66 16.86
N LYS A 206 -19.20 18.96 17.60
CA LYS A 206 -20.60 18.77 17.24
C LYS A 206 -21.32 20.10 17.14
N GLU A 207 -21.14 20.98 18.12
CA GLU A 207 -21.75 22.31 18.14
C GLU A 207 -21.30 23.18 16.95
N LEU A 208 -19.99 23.27 16.69
CA LEU A 208 -19.45 24.04 15.57
C LEU A 208 -19.97 23.55 14.21
N ILE A 209 -20.03 22.24 14.01
CA ILE A 209 -20.57 21.66 12.77
C ILE A 209 -22.07 21.92 12.64
N ILE A 210 -22.82 21.81 13.74
CA ILE A 210 -24.25 22.13 13.75
C ILE A 210 -24.48 23.61 13.44
N GLU A 211 -23.67 24.53 13.96
CA GLU A 211 -23.78 25.96 13.65
C GLU A 211 -23.54 26.25 12.16
N GLU A 212 -22.51 25.67 11.55
CA GLU A 212 -22.25 25.85 10.13
C GLU A 212 -23.36 25.21 9.26
N LEU A 213 -23.84 24.01 9.62
CA LEU A 213 -24.96 23.38 8.92
C LEU A 213 -26.25 24.21 9.02
N LYS A 214 -26.52 24.84 10.17
CA LYS A 214 -27.66 25.77 10.33
C LYS A 214 -27.52 26.97 9.40
N ARG A 215 -26.30 27.50 9.20
CA ARG A 215 -26.04 28.62 8.27
C ARG A 215 -26.28 28.25 6.81
N MET A 216 -26.07 26.98 6.43
CA MET A 216 -26.35 26.49 5.07
C MET A 216 -27.85 26.44 4.73
N ASN A 217 -28.73 26.40 5.74
CA ASN A 217 -30.19 26.48 5.64
C ASN A 217 -30.78 25.61 4.49
N SER A 218 -30.42 24.33 4.46
CA SER A 218 -30.90 23.38 3.46
C SER A 218 -31.51 22.15 4.13
N ASN A 219 -32.40 21.45 3.42
CA ASN A 219 -33.02 20.22 3.91
C ASN A 219 -31.94 19.16 4.24
N THR A 220 -30.92 19.04 3.39
CA THR A 220 -29.77 18.15 3.61
C THR A 220 -29.00 18.51 4.88
N ALA A 221 -28.82 19.80 5.17
CA ALA A 221 -28.16 20.24 6.40
C ALA A 221 -28.99 19.90 7.65
N ASN A 222 -30.31 20.04 7.61
CA ASN A 222 -31.21 19.68 8.71
C ASN A 222 -31.21 18.16 9.00
N GLU A 223 -31.15 17.33 7.95
CA GLU A 223 -31.00 15.89 8.08
C GLU A 223 -29.65 15.50 8.72
N LEU A 224 -28.56 16.18 8.31
CA LEU A 224 -27.23 15.99 8.89
C LEU A 224 -27.19 16.40 10.37
N ILE A 225 -27.78 17.54 10.74
CA ILE A 225 -27.89 17.99 12.14
C ILE A 225 -28.59 16.93 13.00
N SER A 226 -29.72 16.39 12.51
CA SER A 226 -30.49 15.37 13.23
C SER A 226 -29.68 14.09 13.45
N LYS A 227 -28.85 13.70 12.47
CA LYS A 227 -27.93 12.55 12.60
C LYS A 227 -26.79 12.80 13.59
N ILE A 228 -26.28 14.04 13.67
CA ILE A 228 -25.21 14.41 14.60
C ILE A 228 -25.72 14.46 16.05
N GLN A 229 -26.95 14.93 16.26
CA GLN A 229 -27.55 15.03 17.60
C GLN A 229 -27.96 13.68 18.21
N ASN A 230 -28.24 12.67 17.35
CA ASN A 230 -28.65 11.33 17.78
C ASN A 230 -27.48 10.34 17.97
N LYS A 231 -26.22 10.79 17.80
CA LYS A 231 -24.97 10.05 18.02
C LYS A 231 -24.23 10.59 19.24
#